data_AF-A0A522F114-F1
#
_entry.id   AF-A0A522F114-F1
#
_cell.length_a   1.000
_cell.length_b   1.000
_cell.length_c   1.000
_cell.angle_alpha   90.00
_cell.angle_beta   90.00
_cell.angle_gamma   90.00
#
_symmetry.space_group_name_H-M   'P 1'
#
loop_
_entity.id
_entity.type
_entity.pdbx_description
1 polymer ?
#
loop_
_entity_poly.entity_id
_entity_poly.type
_entity_poly.pdbx_seq_one_letter_code
_entity_poly.pdbx_strand_id
1 'polypeptide(L)'
;MNATEVPVPHLTTVHSGPLHHVEKIILQSVTEIEAWFRQRWRETPPSLTSSVDLRHAGFKIAPVDTNLFPAGFNNLNPEFLPLCIQAAQSVLVKYIPDCTKILILPESHTRNKFYLQSLSVLCAIFSKAGFNVRIGSLDPEIKEPSEVVLDNGEVLLFEPLQRNGDTVGLKDFTPCFLMLNNDLSSGVPEILENISQKIRPTAKLGWATRLKSSHFEFFNQVALEFAELVDIDPW
;
A
#
# COMPACT_ATOMS: atom_id res chain seq x y z
N MET A 1 32.47 18.98 -7.83
CA MET A 1 31.19 18.27 -7.82
C MET A 1 30.57 18.48 -9.17
N ASN A 2 30.32 17.41 -9.93
CA ASN A 2 29.68 17.54 -11.24
C ASN A 2 28.26 18.08 -11.03
N ALA A 3 27.85 19.08 -11.80
CA ALA A 3 26.52 19.70 -11.73
C ALA A 3 25.36 18.75 -12.14
N THR A 4 25.68 17.48 -12.41
CA THR A 4 24.78 16.41 -12.85
C THR A 4 24.58 15.31 -11.80
N GLU A 5 25.27 15.34 -10.65
CA GLU A 5 25.00 14.38 -9.58
C GLU A 5 23.86 14.89 -8.70
N VAL A 6 22.69 14.25 -8.81
CA VAL A 6 21.61 14.42 -7.83
C VAL A 6 22.14 13.86 -6.50
N PRO A 7 22.27 14.69 -5.44
CA PRO A 7 22.81 14.23 -4.18
C PRO A 7 21.88 13.18 -3.57
N VAL A 8 22.43 12.02 -3.24
CA VAL A 8 21.72 10.93 -2.55
C VAL A 8 22.18 10.83 -1.10
N PRO A 9 21.33 10.34 -0.18
CA PRO A 9 21.75 10.12 1.19
C PRO A 9 22.93 9.13 1.27
N HIS A 10 23.95 9.46 2.06
CA HIS A 10 25.10 8.60 2.33
C HIS A 10 25.24 8.36 3.83
N LEU A 11 25.73 7.17 4.20
CA LEU A 11 26.01 6.86 5.60
C LEU A 11 27.17 7.73 6.08
N THR A 12 26.98 8.39 7.21
CA THR A 12 28.02 9.18 7.89
C THR A 12 28.86 8.32 8.86
N THR A 13 28.67 6.99 8.83
CA THR A 13 29.33 6.05 9.74
C THR A 13 30.69 5.62 9.18
N VAL A 14 31.72 5.65 10.03
CA VAL A 14 33.08 5.20 9.67
C VAL A 14 33.16 3.68 9.47
N HIS A 15 32.22 2.91 10.03
CA HIS A 15 32.19 1.45 9.99
C HIS A 15 31.12 0.93 9.01
N SER A 16 31.57 0.37 7.89
CA SER A 16 30.77 -0.35 6.89
C SER A 16 30.71 -1.88 7.12
N GLY A 17 31.14 -2.35 8.30
CA GLY A 17 31.44 -3.76 8.57
C GLY A 17 30.25 -4.74 8.52
N PRO A 18 29.34 -4.74 9.52
CA PRO A 18 28.31 -5.79 9.63
C PRO A 18 27.30 -5.80 8.48
N LEU A 19 27.00 -4.65 7.88
CA LEU A 19 26.08 -4.61 6.75
C LEU A 19 26.67 -5.26 5.49
N HIS A 20 27.97 -5.07 5.21
CA HIS A 20 28.61 -5.76 4.09
C HIS A 20 28.49 -7.29 4.21
N HIS A 21 28.42 -7.81 5.44
CA HIS A 21 28.13 -9.21 5.68
C HIS A 21 26.67 -9.58 5.33
N VAL A 22 25.68 -8.81 5.78
CA VAL A 22 24.26 -8.98 5.41
C VAL A 22 24.08 -8.96 3.89
N GLU A 23 24.63 -7.94 3.21
CA GLU A 23 24.55 -7.80 1.76
C GLU A 23 25.18 -8.98 1.04
N LYS A 24 26.36 -9.43 1.50
CA LYS A 24 27.04 -10.59 0.92
C LYS A 24 26.20 -11.86 1.06
N ILE A 25 25.59 -12.11 2.21
CA ILE A 25 24.71 -13.28 2.41
C ILE A 25 23.52 -13.22 1.46
N ILE A 26 22.85 -12.07 1.35
CA ILE A 26 21.69 -11.88 0.46
C ILE A 26 22.10 -12.14 -1.00
N LEU A 27 23.23 -11.57 -1.45
CA LEU A 27 23.72 -11.73 -2.82
C LEU A 27 24.16 -13.17 -3.14
N GLN A 28 24.68 -13.90 -2.15
CA GLN A 28 25.06 -15.31 -2.32
C GLN A 28 23.84 -16.25 -2.32
N SER A 29 22.73 -15.83 -1.73
CA SER A 29 21.54 -16.66 -1.50
C SER A 29 20.32 -16.25 -2.33
N VAL A 30 20.49 -15.39 -3.35
CA VAL A 30 19.38 -14.83 -4.16
C VAL A 30 18.41 -15.90 -4.66
N THR A 31 18.91 -17.01 -5.20
CA THR A 31 18.05 -18.08 -5.78
C THR A 31 17.16 -18.72 -4.71
N GLU A 32 17.74 -18.96 -3.52
CA GLU A 32 17.05 -19.57 -2.38
C GLU A 32 16.03 -18.61 -1.77
N ILE A 33 16.41 -17.35 -1.56
CA ILE A 33 15.53 -16.28 -1.09
C ILE A 33 14.31 -16.12 -2.02
N GLU A 34 14.53 -16.05 -3.33
CA GLU A 34 13.46 -15.90 -4.31
C GLU A 34 12.55 -17.14 -4.37
N ALA A 35 13.10 -18.34 -4.19
CA ALA A 35 12.32 -19.57 -4.10
C ALA A 35 11.44 -19.61 -2.84
N TRP A 36 12.02 -19.23 -1.70
CA TRP A 36 11.33 -19.13 -0.42
C TRP A 36 10.18 -18.12 -0.48
N PHE A 37 10.42 -16.91 -1.00
CA PHE A 37 9.35 -15.92 -1.21
C PHE A 37 8.22 -16.47 -2.08
N ARG A 38 8.52 -17.10 -3.22
CA ARG A 38 7.49 -17.71 -4.09
C ARG A 38 6.66 -18.76 -3.35
N GLN A 39 7.24 -19.50 -2.42
CA GLN A 39 6.49 -20.44 -1.58
C GLN A 39 5.63 -19.71 -0.54
N ARG A 40 6.21 -18.77 0.22
CA ARG A 40 5.50 -17.99 1.24
C ARG A 40 4.30 -17.24 0.66
N TRP A 41 4.43 -16.67 -0.55
CA TRP A 41 3.31 -15.97 -1.21
C TRP A 41 2.16 -16.89 -1.66
N ARG A 42 2.38 -18.21 -1.77
CA ARG A 42 1.30 -19.18 -2.01
C ARG A 42 0.52 -19.48 -0.73
N GLU A 43 1.21 -19.50 0.40
CA GLU A 43 0.63 -19.76 1.72
C GLU A 43 -0.08 -18.51 2.25
N THR A 44 0.57 -17.35 2.15
CA THR A 44 0.04 -16.05 2.57
C THR A 44 0.20 -15.05 1.43
N PRO A 45 -0.84 -14.83 0.60
CA PRO A 45 -0.79 -13.85 -0.48
C PRO A 45 -0.48 -12.44 0.01
N PRO A 46 0.28 -11.63 -0.76
CA PRO A 46 0.63 -10.27 -0.36
C PRO A 46 -0.61 -9.37 -0.30
N SER A 47 -0.51 -8.28 0.48
CA SER A 47 -1.51 -7.21 0.43
C SER A 47 -1.50 -6.51 -0.94
N LEU A 48 -2.62 -5.88 -1.31
CA LEU A 48 -2.69 -5.13 -2.57
C LEU A 48 -1.70 -3.97 -2.59
N THR A 49 -1.58 -3.29 -1.45
CA THR A 49 -0.64 -2.18 -1.23
C THR A 49 0.00 -2.34 0.14
N SER A 50 1.24 -1.90 0.26
CA SER A 50 1.92 -1.72 1.53
C SER A 50 3.14 -0.81 1.34
N SER A 51 3.49 -0.04 2.35
CA SER A 51 4.82 0.57 2.50
C SER A 51 5.47 0.10 3.79
N VAL A 52 6.79 -0.03 3.77
CA VAL A 52 7.59 -0.44 4.93
C VAL A 52 8.70 0.58 5.13
N ASP A 53 8.73 1.20 6.30
CA ASP A 53 9.80 2.11 6.67
C ASP A 53 10.97 1.28 7.20
N LEU A 54 12.15 1.44 6.60
CA LEU A 54 13.37 0.79 7.02
C LEU A 54 14.29 1.80 7.70
N ARG A 55 14.99 1.36 8.74
CA ARG A 55 16.14 2.10 9.30
C ARG A 55 17.42 1.33 9.09
N HIS A 56 18.42 2.06 8.64
CA HIS A 56 19.74 1.55 8.37
C HIS A 56 20.74 2.14 9.37
N ALA A 57 21.20 1.34 10.33
CA ALA A 57 22.11 1.78 11.39
C ALA A 57 23.59 1.46 11.13
N GLY A 58 23.92 0.82 10.00
CA GLY A 58 25.29 0.35 9.67
C GLY A 58 25.65 -1.00 10.29
N PHE A 59 25.08 -1.30 11.47
CA PHE A 59 25.19 -2.62 12.12
C PHE A 59 23.89 -3.43 12.09
N LYS A 60 22.76 -2.81 11.69
CA LYS A 60 21.44 -3.43 11.62
C LYS A 60 20.60 -2.73 10.55
N ILE A 61 19.82 -3.51 9.80
CA ILE A 61 18.75 -3.02 8.94
C ILE A 61 17.44 -3.63 9.44
N ALA A 62 16.45 -2.80 9.75
CA ALA A 62 15.21 -3.30 10.33
C ALA A 62 14.00 -2.48 9.87
N PRO A 63 12.84 -3.12 9.68
CA PRO A 63 11.58 -2.41 9.52
C PRO A 63 11.17 -1.79 10.84
N VAL A 64 10.70 -0.54 10.77
CA VAL A 64 10.22 0.22 11.93
C VAL A 64 8.75 0.58 11.84
N ASP A 65 8.18 0.56 10.64
CA ASP A 65 6.74 0.71 10.41
C ASP A 65 6.30 -0.09 9.20
N THR A 66 5.05 -0.55 9.21
CA THR A 66 4.40 -1.19 8.06
C THR A 66 2.99 -0.61 7.94
N ASN A 67 2.75 0.09 6.84
CA ASN A 67 1.48 0.71 6.53
C ASN A 67 0.81 -0.01 5.35
N LEU A 68 -0.39 -0.55 5.56
CA LEU A 68 -1.19 -1.20 4.52
C LEU A 68 -1.99 -0.21 3.67
N PHE A 69 -2.09 1.04 4.13
CA PHE A 69 -2.79 2.17 3.51
C PHE A 69 -1.78 3.27 3.14
N PRO A 70 -0.76 2.98 2.31
CA PRO A 70 0.26 3.97 1.98
C PRO A 70 -0.36 5.19 1.30
N ALA A 71 0.16 6.37 1.64
CA ALA A 71 -0.35 7.66 1.17
C ALA A 71 0.76 8.53 0.55
N GLY A 72 1.79 7.89 0.00
CA GLY A 72 2.96 8.54 -0.60
C GLY A 72 3.22 8.12 -2.05
N PHE A 73 2.19 7.73 -2.81
CA PHE A 73 2.35 7.28 -4.20
C PHE A 73 2.92 8.38 -5.11
N ASN A 74 2.67 9.65 -4.78
CA ASN A 74 3.25 10.82 -5.46
C ASN A 74 4.77 10.96 -5.27
N ASN A 75 5.37 10.24 -4.32
CA ASN A 75 6.81 10.24 -4.10
C ASN A 75 7.54 9.15 -4.88
N LEU A 76 6.82 8.26 -5.59
CA LEU A 76 7.44 7.24 -6.44
C LEU A 76 8.07 7.91 -7.67
N ASN A 77 9.23 7.40 -8.12
CA ASN A 77 9.84 7.90 -9.35
C ASN A 77 8.89 7.66 -10.54
N PRO A 78 8.47 8.71 -11.27
CA PRO A 78 7.57 8.58 -12.42
C PRO A 78 8.06 7.61 -13.50
N GLU A 79 9.37 7.42 -13.66
CA GLU A 79 9.96 6.48 -14.62
C GLU A 79 9.57 5.02 -14.33
N PHE A 80 9.23 4.69 -13.08
CA PHE A 80 8.79 3.35 -12.67
C PHE A 80 7.26 3.19 -12.66
N LEU A 81 6.50 4.19 -13.11
CA LEU A 81 5.05 4.07 -13.20
C LEU A 81 4.59 2.86 -14.05
N PRO A 82 5.24 2.51 -15.18
CA PRO A 82 4.90 1.28 -15.91
C PRO A 82 5.01 0.00 -15.06
N LEU A 83 6.01 -0.09 -14.17
CA LEU A 83 6.16 -1.22 -13.26
C LEU A 83 5.03 -1.25 -12.21
N CYS A 84 4.63 -0.08 -11.70
CA CYS A 84 3.51 0.01 -10.76
C CYS A 84 2.19 -0.46 -11.40
N ILE A 85 1.95 -0.08 -12.66
CA ILE A 85 0.77 -0.50 -13.43
C ILE A 85 0.79 -2.02 -13.64
N GLN A 86 1.92 -2.58 -14.07
CA GLN A 86 2.07 -4.02 -14.27
C GLN A 86 1.89 -4.81 -12.97
N ALA A 87 2.45 -4.31 -11.86
CA ALA A 87 2.29 -4.92 -10.55
C ALA A 87 0.81 -4.96 -10.13
N ALA A 88 0.11 -3.82 -10.25
CA ALA A 88 -1.33 -3.73 -9.96
C ALA A 88 -2.16 -4.71 -10.82
N GLN A 89 -1.90 -4.78 -12.13
CA GLN A 89 -2.56 -5.74 -13.02
C GLN A 89 -2.32 -7.19 -12.61
N SER A 90 -1.06 -7.55 -12.32
CA SER A 90 -0.69 -8.93 -11.99
C SER A 90 -1.38 -9.46 -10.72
N VAL A 91 -1.60 -8.57 -9.73
CA VAL A 91 -2.26 -8.91 -8.48
C VAL A 91 -3.78 -8.89 -8.64
N LEU A 92 -4.33 -7.83 -9.25
CA LEU A 92 -5.77 -7.64 -9.35
C LEU A 92 -6.43 -8.65 -10.29
N VAL A 93 -5.84 -8.99 -11.44
CA VAL A 93 -6.40 -10.00 -12.35
C VAL A 93 -6.49 -11.37 -11.68
N LYS A 94 -5.53 -11.71 -10.81
CA LYS A 94 -5.57 -12.97 -10.04
C LYS A 94 -6.64 -12.95 -8.95
N TYR A 95 -6.88 -11.78 -8.35
CA TYR A 95 -7.71 -11.64 -7.16
C TYR A 95 -9.20 -11.34 -7.47
N ILE A 96 -9.44 -10.58 -8.55
CA ILE A 96 -10.73 -10.09 -9.01
C ILE A 96 -10.82 -10.16 -10.56
N PRO A 97 -10.75 -11.36 -11.16
CA PRO A 97 -10.60 -11.54 -12.62
C PRO A 97 -11.71 -10.88 -13.44
N ASP A 98 -12.95 -10.90 -12.95
CA ASP A 98 -14.11 -10.35 -13.68
C ASP A 98 -14.41 -8.89 -13.31
N CYS A 99 -13.59 -8.28 -12.46
CA CYS A 99 -13.86 -6.94 -11.95
C CYS A 99 -13.32 -5.86 -12.88
N THR A 100 -14.18 -4.92 -13.25
CA THR A 100 -13.83 -3.77 -14.09
C THR A 100 -13.95 -2.43 -13.37
N LYS A 101 -14.57 -2.39 -12.17
CA LYS A 101 -14.91 -1.17 -11.44
C LYS A 101 -14.33 -1.19 -10.03
N ILE A 102 -13.42 -0.26 -9.75
CA ILE A 102 -12.79 -0.07 -8.44
C ILE A 102 -13.33 1.23 -7.83
N LEU A 103 -13.77 1.17 -6.57
CA LEU A 103 -14.07 2.34 -5.77
C LEU A 103 -12.99 2.51 -4.71
N ILE A 104 -12.27 3.64 -4.77
CA ILE A 104 -11.29 4.00 -3.74
C ILE A 104 -12.00 4.77 -2.64
N LEU A 105 -11.73 4.39 -1.40
CA LEU A 105 -12.26 4.99 -0.18
C LEU A 105 -11.09 5.71 0.53
N PRO A 106 -10.97 7.04 0.38
CA PRO A 106 -9.85 7.81 0.90
C PRO A 106 -10.05 8.22 2.37
N GLU A 107 -9.01 8.83 2.95
CA GLU A 107 -9.06 9.51 4.24
C GLU A 107 -10.12 10.62 4.24
N SER A 108 -10.88 10.70 5.33
CA SER A 108 -11.91 11.73 5.50
C SER A 108 -11.29 13.08 5.88
N HIS A 109 -11.97 14.18 5.56
CA HIS A 109 -11.64 15.55 6.01
C HIS A 109 -10.20 16.03 5.75
N THR A 110 -9.50 15.45 4.76
CA THR A 110 -8.10 15.80 4.50
C THR A 110 -7.97 17.08 3.66
N ARG A 111 -7.29 18.08 4.23
CA ARG A 111 -6.78 19.26 3.50
C ARG A 111 -5.32 19.08 3.09
N ASN A 112 -4.77 17.88 3.28
CA ASN A 112 -3.37 17.60 2.99
C ASN A 112 -3.18 17.45 1.47
N LYS A 113 -2.58 18.47 0.85
CA LYS A 113 -2.32 18.51 -0.58
C LYS A 113 -1.47 17.32 -1.08
N PHE A 114 -0.50 16.86 -0.28
CA PHE A 114 0.35 15.73 -0.64
C PHE A 114 -0.42 14.42 -0.66
N TYR A 115 -1.35 14.24 0.29
CA TYR A 115 -2.25 13.09 0.30
C TYR A 115 -3.12 13.07 -0.98
N LEU A 116 -3.69 14.22 -1.35
CA LEU A 116 -4.51 14.33 -2.57
C LEU A 116 -3.70 14.04 -3.84
N GLN A 117 -2.44 14.51 -3.91
CA GLN A 117 -1.53 14.13 -4.99
C GLN A 117 -1.26 12.62 -5.02
N SER A 118 -1.02 12.00 -3.86
CA SER A 118 -0.87 10.55 -3.76
C SER A 118 -2.11 9.81 -4.26
N LEU A 119 -3.31 10.27 -3.87
CA LEU A 119 -4.57 9.70 -4.31
C LEU A 119 -4.76 9.81 -5.83
N SER A 120 -4.36 10.94 -6.43
CA SER A 120 -4.35 11.11 -7.89
C SER A 120 -3.46 10.07 -8.58
N VAL A 121 -2.23 9.88 -8.10
CA VAL A 121 -1.31 8.88 -8.67
C VAL A 121 -1.86 7.47 -8.49
N LEU A 122 -2.46 7.14 -7.36
CA LEU A 122 -3.10 5.85 -7.13
C LEU A 122 -4.27 5.61 -8.11
N CYS A 123 -5.13 6.61 -8.32
CA CYS A 123 -6.19 6.56 -9.32
C CYS A 123 -5.63 6.33 -10.72
N ALA A 124 -4.54 7.02 -11.08
CA ALA A 124 -3.88 6.89 -12.36
C ALA A 124 -3.30 5.48 -12.56
N ILE A 125 -2.66 4.89 -11.54
CA ILE A 125 -2.15 3.51 -11.58
C ILE A 125 -3.26 2.53 -11.91
N PHE A 126 -4.37 2.55 -11.16
CA PHE A 126 -5.47 1.61 -11.39
C PHE A 126 -6.22 1.88 -12.69
N SER A 127 -6.38 3.15 -13.09
CA SER A 127 -7.03 3.48 -14.37
C SER A 127 -6.19 2.98 -15.55
N LYS A 128 -4.87 3.20 -15.51
CA LYS A 128 -3.94 2.70 -16.54
C LYS A 128 -3.78 1.17 -16.51
N ALA A 129 -4.06 0.54 -15.38
CA ALA A 129 -4.15 -0.91 -15.26
C ALA A 129 -5.41 -1.49 -15.93
N GLY A 130 -6.35 -0.66 -16.40
CA GLY A 130 -7.53 -1.08 -17.16
C GLY A 130 -8.83 -1.10 -16.36
N PHE A 131 -8.85 -0.51 -15.16
CA PHE A 131 -10.05 -0.42 -14.33
C PHE A 131 -10.76 0.93 -14.49
N ASN A 132 -12.09 0.93 -14.36
CA ASN A 132 -12.86 2.14 -14.13
C ASN A 132 -12.79 2.48 -12.64
N VAL A 133 -12.11 3.57 -12.32
CA VAL A 133 -11.81 3.99 -10.95
C VAL A 133 -12.59 5.23 -10.59
N ARG A 134 -13.27 5.20 -9.45
CA ARG A 134 -13.93 6.39 -8.86
C ARG A 134 -13.59 6.49 -7.38
N ILE A 135 -13.85 7.66 -6.80
CA ILE A 135 -13.56 7.97 -5.39
C ILE A 135 -14.88 8.14 -4.64
N GLY A 136 -15.06 7.37 -3.58
CA GLY A 136 -16.21 7.45 -2.69
C GLY A 136 -15.81 8.00 -1.33
N SER A 137 -16.40 9.12 -0.93
CA SER A 137 -16.10 9.76 0.34
C SER A 137 -16.78 9.04 1.51
N LEU A 138 -16.01 8.76 2.56
CA LEU A 138 -16.54 8.31 3.85
C LEU A 138 -17.01 9.48 4.74
N ASP A 139 -16.83 10.72 4.28
CA ASP A 139 -17.27 11.93 4.98
C ASP A 139 -18.80 12.13 4.80
N PRO A 140 -19.61 12.06 5.88
CA PRO A 140 -21.06 12.23 5.81
C PRO A 140 -21.49 13.67 5.46
N GLU A 141 -20.59 14.65 5.52
CA GLU A 141 -20.87 16.04 5.12
C GLU A 141 -20.91 16.19 3.58
N ILE A 142 -20.24 15.30 2.84
CA ILE A 142 -20.28 15.28 1.38
C ILE A 142 -21.58 14.62 0.94
N LYS A 143 -22.56 15.44 0.54
CA LYS A 143 -23.89 15.00 0.07
C LYS A 143 -24.06 15.05 -1.45
N GLU A 144 -23.18 15.78 -2.12
CA GLU A 144 -23.16 15.94 -3.58
C GLU A 144 -21.72 15.77 -4.08
N PRO A 145 -21.52 15.37 -5.34
CA PRO A 145 -20.19 15.29 -5.93
C PRO A 145 -19.42 16.61 -5.77
N SER A 146 -18.19 16.52 -5.26
CA SER A 146 -17.33 17.67 -4.96
C SER A 146 -15.99 17.54 -5.68
N GLU A 147 -15.65 18.55 -6.47
CA GLU A 147 -14.37 18.62 -7.17
C GLU A 147 -13.30 19.27 -6.29
N VAL A 148 -12.11 18.67 -6.29
CA VAL A 148 -10.92 19.20 -5.65
C VAL A 148 -9.84 19.35 -6.70
N VAL A 149 -9.44 20.61 -6.97
CA VAL A 149 -8.37 20.95 -7.90
C VAL A 149 -7.03 20.85 -7.18
N LEU A 150 -6.11 20.08 -7.74
CA LEU A 150 -4.76 19.89 -7.23
C LEU A 150 -3.82 20.99 -7.73
N ASP A 151 -2.69 21.17 -7.04
CA ASP A 151 -1.69 22.20 -7.40
C ASP A 151 -1.09 22.00 -8.82
N ASN A 152 -1.14 20.79 -9.36
CA ASN A 152 -0.71 20.46 -10.73
C ASN A 152 -1.82 20.61 -11.79
N GLY A 153 -3.02 21.07 -11.40
CA GLY A 153 -4.17 21.28 -12.26
C GLY A 153 -5.06 20.04 -12.49
N GLU A 154 -4.69 18.88 -11.95
CA GLU A 154 -5.57 17.70 -11.97
C GLU A 154 -6.79 17.91 -11.06
N VAL A 155 -7.89 17.22 -11.35
CA VAL A 155 -9.13 17.32 -10.59
C VAL A 155 -9.51 15.95 -10.05
N LEU A 156 -9.73 15.87 -8.74
CA LEU A 156 -10.32 14.71 -8.09
C LEU A 156 -11.78 14.97 -7.81
N LEU A 157 -12.65 14.03 -8.19
CA LEU A 157 -14.07 14.07 -7.90
C LEU A 157 -14.38 13.14 -6.72
N PHE A 158 -14.78 13.72 -5.60
CA PHE A 158 -15.23 12.99 -4.42
C PHE A 158 -16.74 12.86 -4.45
N GLU A 159 -17.25 11.64 -4.32
CA GLU A 159 -18.67 11.38 -4.45
C GLU A 159 -19.26 10.77 -3.18
N PRO A 160 -20.51 11.13 -2.82
CA PRO A 160 -21.21 10.55 -1.68
C PRO A 160 -21.43 9.05 -1.90
N LEU A 161 -21.08 8.25 -0.90
CA LEU A 161 -21.37 6.82 -0.92
C LEU A 161 -22.88 6.55 -0.82
N GLN A 162 -23.33 5.53 -1.55
CA GLN A 162 -24.70 5.04 -1.51
C GLN A 162 -24.68 3.55 -1.18
N ARG A 163 -25.49 3.15 -0.20
CA ARG A 163 -25.67 1.74 0.18
C ARG A 163 -27.00 1.23 -0.35
N ASN A 164 -26.93 0.13 -1.10
CA ASN A 164 -28.08 -0.60 -1.62
C ASN A 164 -28.01 -2.04 -1.09
N GLY A 165 -28.73 -2.30 0.01
CA GLY A 165 -28.70 -3.60 0.69
C GLY A 165 -27.32 -3.92 1.25
N ASP A 166 -26.70 -4.98 0.74
CA ASP A 166 -25.36 -5.45 1.09
C ASP A 166 -24.26 -4.92 0.14
N THR A 167 -24.56 -3.90 -0.67
CA THR A 167 -23.58 -3.28 -1.57
C THR A 167 -23.45 -1.79 -1.34
N VAL A 168 -22.26 -1.26 -1.59
CA VAL A 168 -21.87 0.15 -1.52
C VAL A 168 -21.34 0.57 -2.89
N GLY A 169 -21.79 1.72 -3.35
CA GLY A 169 -21.37 2.31 -4.61
C GLY A 169 -21.56 3.82 -4.63
N LEU A 170 -21.60 4.38 -5.82
CA LEU A 170 -21.92 5.78 -6.08
C LEU A 170 -23.16 5.85 -6.96
N LYS A 171 -23.60 7.07 -7.26
CA LYS A 171 -24.62 7.31 -8.26
C LYS A 171 -24.20 6.69 -9.60
N ASP A 172 -25.01 5.76 -10.10
CA ASP A 172 -24.82 5.01 -11.34
C ASP A 172 -23.51 4.19 -11.41
N PHE A 173 -22.91 3.86 -10.26
CA PHE A 173 -21.67 3.10 -10.21
C PHE A 173 -21.65 2.08 -9.08
N THR A 174 -21.83 0.82 -9.47
CA THR A 174 -21.67 -0.34 -8.59
C THR A 174 -20.27 -0.94 -8.80
N PRO A 175 -19.33 -0.71 -7.86
CA PRO A 175 -18.00 -1.31 -7.94
C PRO A 175 -18.06 -2.80 -7.63
N CYS A 176 -17.15 -3.57 -8.19
CA CYS A 176 -16.93 -4.96 -7.82
C CYS A 176 -15.85 -5.10 -6.74
N PHE A 177 -15.08 -4.02 -6.50
CA PHE A 177 -13.99 -3.99 -5.55
C PHE A 177 -13.90 -2.63 -4.85
N LEU A 178 -13.74 -2.68 -3.53
CA LEU A 178 -13.51 -1.50 -2.68
C LEU A 178 -12.04 -1.49 -2.24
N MET A 179 -11.33 -0.42 -2.54
CA MET A 179 -9.95 -0.21 -2.12
C MET A 179 -9.93 0.83 -1.00
N LEU A 180 -9.52 0.42 0.20
CA LEU A 180 -9.29 1.33 1.31
C LEU A 180 -7.94 2.02 1.12
N ASN A 181 -7.98 3.34 1.02
CA ASN A 181 -6.84 4.23 1.25
C ASN A 181 -7.09 5.10 2.48
N ASN A 182 -7.79 4.49 3.46
CA ASN A 182 -8.17 5.02 4.76
C ASN A 182 -7.91 3.91 5.78
N ASP A 183 -7.21 4.21 6.87
CA ASP A 183 -6.83 3.22 7.88
C ASP A 183 -7.98 2.82 8.83
N LEU A 184 -9.13 3.49 8.73
CA LEU A 184 -10.31 3.34 9.58
C LEU A 184 -9.96 3.38 11.07
N SER A 185 -9.00 4.22 11.46
CA SER A 185 -8.52 4.39 12.83
C SER A 185 -9.62 4.79 13.82
N SER A 186 -10.65 5.50 13.35
CA SER A 186 -11.83 5.88 14.14
C SER A 186 -12.88 4.77 14.26
N GLY A 187 -12.65 3.58 13.67
CA GLY A 187 -13.60 2.48 13.57
C GLY A 187 -14.12 2.28 12.15
N VAL A 188 -14.72 1.12 11.90
CA VAL A 188 -15.35 0.80 10.60
C VAL A 188 -16.71 1.50 10.52
N PRO A 189 -16.98 2.35 9.52
CA PRO A 189 -18.27 2.99 9.36
C PRO A 189 -19.40 1.99 9.06
N GLU A 190 -20.60 2.23 9.60
CA GLU A 190 -21.78 1.36 9.44
C GLU A 190 -22.08 1.05 7.97
N ILE A 191 -21.84 2.02 7.06
CA ILE A 191 -22.07 1.83 5.62
C ILE A 191 -21.23 0.69 5.02
N LEU A 192 -20.06 0.38 5.60
CA LEU A 192 -19.16 -0.68 5.16
C LEU A 192 -19.39 -2.02 5.90
N GLU A 193 -20.29 -2.07 6.88
CA GLU A 193 -20.57 -3.28 7.63
C GLU A 193 -21.46 -4.24 6.83
N ASN A 194 -21.16 -5.54 6.90
CA ASN A 194 -21.95 -6.60 6.28
C ASN A 194 -22.21 -6.43 4.78
N ILE A 195 -21.23 -5.89 4.04
CA ILE A 195 -21.27 -5.81 2.59
C ILE A 195 -20.74 -7.10 1.93
N SER A 196 -21.28 -7.46 0.77
CA SER A 196 -20.82 -8.62 -0.01
C SER A 196 -19.61 -8.32 -0.89
N GLN A 197 -19.35 -7.04 -1.20
CA GLN A 197 -18.21 -6.64 -2.02
C GLN A 197 -16.88 -6.86 -1.29
N LYS A 198 -15.87 -7.23 -2.07
CA LYS A 198 -14.50 -7.40 -1.56
C LYS A 198 -13.92 -6.02 -1.21
N ILE A 199 -13.48 -5.87 0.04
CA ILE A 199 -12.74 -4.70 0.53
C ILE A 199 -11.29 -5.05 0.86
N ARG A 200 -10.34 -4.27 0.34
CA ARG A 200 -8.89 -4.47 0.60
C ARG A 200 -8.16 -3.14 0.85
N PRO A 201 -7.18 -3.11 1.79
CA PRO A 201 -6.94 -4.11 2.85
C PRO A 201 -8.23 -4.41 3.63
N THR A 202 -8.34 -5.57 4.30
CA THR A 202 -9.63 -5.86 4.97
C THR A 202 -9.90 -4.80 6.04
N ALA A 203 -11.15 -4.34 6.16
CA ALA A 203 -11.54 -3.37 7.19
C ALA A 203 -11.21 -3.85 8.62
N LYS A 204 -11.14 -5.17 8.82
CA LYS A 204 -10.70 -5.82 10.08
C LYS A 204 -9.20 -5.69 10.38
N LEU A 205 -8.40 -5.16 9.43
CA LEU A 205 -7.00 -4.81 9.64
C LEU A 205 -6.80 -3.31 9.87
N GLY A 206 -7.89 -2.55 9.97
CA GLY A 206 -7.84 -1.15 10.40
C GLY A 206 -7.28 -1.02 11.81
N TRP A 207 -6.67 0.14 12.10
CA TRP A 207 -5.88 0.35 13.33
C TRP A 207 -6.67 0.07 14.62
N ALA A 208 -7.98 0.27 14.60
CA ALA A 208 -8.87 0.07 15.74
C ALA A 208 -8.93 -1.37 16.28
N THR A 209 -8.52 -2.37 15.51
CA THR A 209 -8.67 -3.80 15.89
C THR A 209 -7.37 -4.60 15.94
N ARG A 210 -6.25 -4.00 15.52
CA ARG A 210 -4.93 -4.67 15.48
C ARG A 210 -4.12 -4.40 16.75
N LEU A 211 -3.66 -5.46 17.41
CA LEU A 211 -2.64 -5.35 18.45
C LEU A 211 -1.25 -5.22 17.81
N LYS A 212 -0.50 -4.17 18.20
CA LYS A 212 0.89 -3.99 17.78
C LYS A 212 1.77 -5.18 18.15
N SER A 213 1.54 -5.78 19.32
CA SER A 213 2.30 -6.96 19.79
C SER A 213 2.20 -8.14 18.82
N SER A 214 1.00 -8.45 18.32
CA SER A 214 0.80 -9.55 17.36
C SER A 214 1.57 -9.33 16.07
N HIS A 215 1.71 -8.08 15.60
CA HIS A 215 2.55 -7.81 14.42
C HIS A 215 4.01 -8.15 14.65
N PHE A 216 4.58 -7.75 15.80
CA PHE A 216 5.97 -8.07 16.11
C PHE A 216 6.18 -9.56 16.34
N GLU A 217 5.18 -10.28 16.86
CA GLU A 217 5.21 -11.73 16.96
C GLU A 217 5.30 -12.40 15.58
N PHE A 218 4.42 -12.04 14.64
CA PHE A 218 4.48 -12.56 13.27
C PHE A 218 5.77 -12.15 12.55
N PHE A 219 6.22 -10.91 12.73
CA PHE A 219 7.48 -10.47 12.14
C PHE A 219 8.66 -11.28 12.69
N ASN A 220 8.70 -11.53 14.00
CA ASN A 220 9.76 -12.31 14.62
C ASN A 220 9.78 -13.75 14.10
N GLN A 221 8.62 -14.37 13.89
CA GLN A 221 8.53 -15.70 13.26
C GLN A 221 9.14 -15.70 11.85
N VAL A 222 8.77 -14.72 11.03
CA VAL A 222 9.29 -14.57 9.66
C VAL A 222 10.80 -14.29 9.67
N ALA A 223 11.28 -13.43 10.57
CA ALA A 223 12.69 -13.09 10.69
C ALA A 223 13.53 -14.30 11.11
N LEU A 224 13.06 -15.11 12.05
CA LEU A 224 13.73 -16.34 12.48
C LEU A 224 13.78 -17.38 11.36
N GLU A 225 12.67 -17.61 10.66
CA GLU A 225 12.62 -18.55 9.54
C GLU A 225 13.56 -18.11 8.39
N PHE A 226 13.54 -16.82 8.05
CA PHE A 226 14.44 -16.26 7.04
C PHE A 226 15.91 -16.32 7.47
N ALA A 227 16.19 -16.07 8.75
CA ALA A 227 17.53 -16.12 9.31
C ALA A 227 18.13 -17.52 9.23
N GLU A 228 17.33 -18.55 9.56
CA GLU A 228 17.73 -19.96 9.43
C GLU A 228 17.99 -20.36 7.97
N LEU A 229 17.18 -19.86 7.03
CA LEU A 229 17.33 -20.14 5.60
C LEU A 229 18.69 -19.69 5.05
N VAL A 230 19.18 -18.51 5.46
CA VAL A 230 20.38 -17.89 4.87
C VAL A 230 21.57 -17.83 5.82
N ASP A 231 21.49 -18.50 6.97
CA ASP A 231 22.53 -18.55 8.02
C ASP A 231 23.01 -17.15 8.45
N ILE A 232 22.06 -16.31 8.89
CA ILE A 232 22.34 -14.97 9.42
C ILE A 232 21.80 -14.81 10.84
N ASP A 233 22.41 -13.92 11.63
CA ASP A 233 21.84 -13.53 12.91
C ASP A 233 20.48 -12.84 12.68
N PRO A 234 19.38 -13.30 13.32
CA PRO A 234 18.08 -12.65 13.21
C PRO A 234 18.02 -11.24 13.84
N TRP A 235 19.02 -10.85 14.63
CA TRP A 235 19.10 -9.52 15.24
C TRP A 235 19.44 -8.41 14.25
#